data_AF-A0A5C4SPF1-F1
#
_entry.id   AF-A0A5C4SPF1-F1
#
_cell.length_a   1.000
_cell.length_b   1.000
_cell.length_c   1.000
_cell.angle_alpha   90.00
_cell.angle_beta   90.00
_cell.angle_gamma   90.00
#
_symmetry.space_group_name_H-M   'P 1'
#
loop_
_entity.id
_entity.type
_entity.pdbx_description
1 polymer ?
#
loop_
_entity_poly.entity_id
_entity_poly.type
_entity_poly.pdbx_seq_one_letter_code
_entity_poly.pdbx_strand_id
1 'polypeptide(L)'
;MKKVILFTIVALCATASSLVAQTLPSIKSSELTETVKSTDVSSKQEEQIKQALMKDEELQEKTINHLKSNPETKDAFMNLTTKNSGGLQGLMSSVLGDKSLTQAAIDYVSKNPDLLQKALKLVGL
;
A
#
# COMPACT_ATOMS: atom_id res chain seq x y z
N MET A 1 -4.41 5.40 68.59
CA MET A 1 -4.51 3.94 68.87
C MET A 1 -5.59 3.35 67.99
N LYS A 2 -5.34 2.14 67.49
CA LYS A 2 -6.04 1.38 66.44
C LYS A 2 -7.50 1.06 66.78
N LYS A 3 -8.34 0.91 65.73
CA LYS A 3 -9.62 0.14 65.54
C LYS A 3 -10.30 0.75 64.28
N VAL A 4 -10.21 0.24 63.04
CA VAL A 4 -10.65 -1.04 62.41
C VAL A 4 -12.06 -1.42 62.93
N ILE A 5 -13.14 -1.48 62.13
CA ILE A 5 -13.48 -2.55 61.17
C ILE A 5 -14.78 -2.21 60.37
N LEU A 6 -14.74 -2.56 59.07
CA LEU A 6 -15.77 -2.97 58.07
C LEU A 6 -17.20 -2.38 58.07
N PHE A 7 -17.64 -1.96 56.87
CA PHE A 7 -18.76 -2.63 56.19
C PHE A 7 -18.54 -2.72 54.67
N THR A 8 -18.71 -3.93 54.18
CA THR A 8 -18.55 -4.44 52.82
C THR A 8 -19.76 -4.08 51.95
N ILE A 9 -19.56 -3.51 50.76
CA ILE A 9 -20.48 -3.74 49.63
C ILE A 9 -19.64 -4.03 48.38
N VAL A 10 -19.79 -5.27 47.93
CA VAL A 10 -19.40 -5.81 46.64
C VAL A 10 -20.16 -5.09 45.53
N ALA A 11 -19.44 -4.49 44.60
CA ALA A 11 -19.93 -4.22 43.25
C ALA A 11 -18.90 -4.80 42.26
N LEU A 12 -18.97 -6.12 42.11
CA LEU A 12 -18.42 -6.83 40.98
C LEU A 12 -19.36 -6.55 39.80
N CYS A 13 -18.98 -5.69 38.87
CA CYS A 13 -19.33 -5.90 37.47
C CYS A 13 -18.33 -5.16 36.59
N ALA A 14 -17.66 -5.95 35.77
CA ALA A 14 -16.61 -5.58 34.87
C ALA A 14 -16.85 -4.22 34.19
N THR A 15 -15.89 -3.31 34.37
CA THR A 15 -15.56 -2.41 33.28
C THR A 15 -15.07 -3.33 32.16
N ALA A 16 -15.95 -3.63 31.22
CA ALA A 16 -15.53 -4.05 29.90
C ALA A 16 -14.68 -2.88 29.38
N SER A 17 -13.37 -2.95 29.61
CA SER A 17 -12.43 -2.38 28.69
C SER A 17 -12.80 -3.03 27.37
N SER A 18 -13.65 -2.35 26.59
CA SER A 18 -13.77 -2.62 25.17
C SER A 18 -12.37 -2.40 24.66
N LEU A 19 -11.60 -3.49 24.63
CA LEU A 19 -10.57 -3.69 23.65
C LEU A 19 -11.30 -3.41 22.35
N VAL A 20 -11.16 -2.19 21.84
CA VAL A 20 -11.20 -1.97 20.41
C VAL A 20 -9.93 -2.69 19.94
N ALA A 21 -9.99 -4.03 19.93
CA ALA A 21 -9.42 -4.78 18.85
C ALA A 21 -10.18 -4.26 17.65
N GLN A 22 -9.73 -3.10 17.16
CA GLN A 22 -10.10 -2.56 15.90
C GLN A 22 -9.68 -3.69 14.98
N THR A 23 -10.65 -4.52 14.64
CA THR A 23 -10.46 -5.59 13.68
C THR A 23 -10.03 -4.82 12.45
N LEU A 24 -8.72 -4.80 12.21
CA LEU A 24 -8.18 -4.59 10.88
C LEU A 24 -9.11 -5.43 10.01
N PRO A 25 -9.82 -4.83 9.03
CA PRO A 25 -10.54 -5.64 8.08
C PRO A 25 -9.47 -6.56 7.53
N SER A 26 -9.53 -7.83 7.93
CA SER A 26 -8.69 -8.88 7.39
C SER A 26 -9.13 -8.92 5.95
N ILE A 27 -8.45 -8.15 5.09
CA ILE A 27 -8.71 -8.10 3.66
C ILE A 27 -8.52 -9.52 3.20
N LYS A 28 -9.63 -10.24 3.08
CA LYS A 28 -9.63 -11.60 2.57
C LYS A 28 -9.11 -11.46 1.16
N SER A 29 -7.99 -12.11 0.85
CA SER A 29 -7.39 -12.13 -0.48
C SER A 29 -8.37 -12.57 -1.58
N SER A 30 -9.52 -13.13 -1.20
CA SER A 30 -10.61 -13.56 -2.08
C SER A 30 -11.59 -12.45 -2.52
N GLU A 31 -11.58 -11.25 -1.93
CA GLU A 31 -12.39 -10.11 -2.40
C GLU A 31 -11.64 -9.21 -3.40
N LEU A 32 -10.33 -9.41 -3.55
CA LEU A 32 -9.50 -8.70 -4.52
C LEU A 32 -9.69 -9.17 -5.98
N THR A 33 -10.45 -10.26 -6.20
CA THR A 33 -10.49 -10.95 -7.50
C THR A 33 -11.76 -10.74 -8.33
N GLU A 34 -12.80 -10.07 -7.81
CA GLU A 34 -14.07 -9.89 -8.55
C GLU A 34 -14.32 -8.46 -9.07
N THR A 35 -13.41 -7.52 -8.83
CA THR A 35 -13.52 -6.12 -9.31
C THR A 35 -12.43 -5.78 -10.33
N VAL A 36 -12.19 -6.67 -11.29
CA VAL A 36 -11.06 -6.59 -12.25
C VAL A 36 -11.43 -5.84 -13.55
N LYS A 37 -12.36 -4.89 -13.48
CA LYS A 37 -12.68 -4.00 -14.60
C LYS A 37 -12.66 -2.56 -14.10
N SER A 38 -11.53 -1.90 -14.33
CA SER A 38 -11.21 -0.54 -13.90
C SER A 38 -11.14 -0.41 -12.37
N THR A 39 -9.99 -0.71 -11.78
CA THR A 39 -9.77 -0.51 -10.35
C THR A 39 -9.69 0.99 -10.07
N ASP A 40 -10.81 1.61 -9.69
CA ASP A 40 -10.82 2.88 -8.96
C ASP A 40 -10.15 2.64 -7.60
N VAL A 41 -8.82 2.57 -7.59
CA VAL A 41 -8.05 2.72 -6.35
C VAL A 41 -8.34 4.11 -5.83
N SER A 42 -8.68 4.23 -4.54
CA SER A 42 -8.91 5.55 -3.95
C SER A 42 -7.66 6.42 -4.13
N SER A 43 -7.83 7.74 -4.22
CA SER A 43 -6.70 8.68 -4.32
C SER A 43 -5.66 8.47 -3.21
N LYS A 44 -6.09 8.04 -2.03
CA LYS A 44 -5.21 7.65 -0.93
C LYS A 44 -4.37 6.41 -1.26
N GLN A 45 -4.96 5.38 -1.85
CA GLN A 45 -4.24 4.16 -2.26
C GLN A 45 -3.27 4.44 -3.40
N GLU A 46 -3.61 5.31 -4.35
CA GLU A 46 -2.69 5.75 -5.38
C GLU A 46 -1.44 6.41 -4.78
N GLU A 47 -1.64 7.34 -3.83
CA GLU A 47 -0.55 8.01 -3.13
C GLU A 47 0.34 7.00 -2.38
N GLN A 48 -0.28 6.02 -1.73
CA GLN A 48 0.40 4.94 -1.02
C GLN A 48 1.23 4.07 -1.95
N ILE A 49 0.69 3.70 -3.12
CA ILE A 49 1.39 2.93 -4.13
C ILE A 49 2.60 3.72 -4.65
N LYS A 50 2.42 5.01 -4.98
CA LYS A 50 3.53 5.88 -5.40
C LYS A 50 4.64 5.94 -4.35
N GLN A 51 4.27 6.10 -3.07
CA GLN A 51 5.24 6.12 -1.98
C GLN A 51 5.96 4.78 -1.81
N ALA A 52 5.26 3.66 -1.93
CA ALA A 52 5.86 2.34 -1.83
C ALA A 52 6.83 2.05 -2.99
N LEU A 53 6.45 2.45 -4.21
CA LEU A 53 7.32 2.40 -5.39
C LEU A 53 8.61 3.21 -5.19
N MET A 54 8.61 4.23 -4.34
CA MET A 54 9.83 4.99 -4.03
C MET A 54 10.70 4.36 -2.92
N LYS A 55 10.20 3.35 -2.21
CA LYS A 55 10.82 2.81 -0.99
C LYS A 55 11.34 1.38 -1.13
N ASP A 56 10.80 0.58 -2.04
CA ASP A 56 11.16 -0.84 -2.18
C ASP A 56 11.71 -1.15 -3.57
N GLU A 57 12.93 -1.66 -3.60
CA GLU A 57 13.66 -1.96 -4.84
C GLU A 57 12.99 -3.06 -5.66
N GLU A 58 12.43 -4.09 -5.02
CA GLU A 58 11.77 -5.18 -5.75
C GLU A 58 10.48 -4.68 -6.43
N LEU A 59 9.70 -3.83 -5.76
CA LEU A 59 8.56 -3.14 -6.35
C LEU A 59 9.00 -2.28 -7.53
N GLN A 60 10.12 -1.58 -7.38
CA GLN A 60 10.68 -0.77 -8.45
C GLN A 60 11.03 -1.62 -9.66
N GLU A 61 11.81 -2.68 -9.48
CA GLU A 61 12.23 -3.57 -10.55
C GLU A 61 11.06 -4.22 -11.27
N LYS A 62 10.10 -4.79 -10.53
CA LYS A 62 8.93 -5.44 -11.15
C LYS A 62 8.11 -4.45 -11.97
N THR A 63 7.89 -3.26 -11.43
CA THR A 63 7.13 -2.20 -12.11
C THR A 63 7.88 -1.69 -13.34
N ILE A 64 9.18 -1.43 -13.22
CA ILE A 64 10.03 -1.03 -14.35
C ILE A 64 10.06 -2.10 -15.44
N ASN A 65 10.21 -3.36 -15.07
CA ASN A 65 10.18 -4.47 -16.01
C ASN A 65 8.83 -4.57 -16.73
N HIS A 66 7.72 -4.31 -16.02
CA HIS A 66 6.41 -4.22 -16.63
C HIS A 66 6.34 -3.06 -17.64
N LEU A 67 6.73 -1.84 -17.24
CA LEU A 67 6.70 -0.66 -18.12
C LEU A 67 7.58 -0.81 -19.36
N LYS A 68 8.72 -1.51 -19.23
CA LYS A 68 9.64 -1.81 -20.33
C LYS A 68 9.10 -2.85 -21.31
N SER A 69 8.34 -3.83 -20.82
CA SER A 69 7.78 -4.93 -21.63
C SER A 69 6.38 -4.65 -22.16
N ASN A 70 5.69 -3.67 -21.59
CA ASN A 70 4.35 -3.27 -22.02
C ASN A 70 4.42 -2.37 -23.27
N PRO A 71 3.82 -2.77 -24.40
CA PRO A 71 3.91 -2.02 -25.66
C PRO A 71 3.32 -0.61 -25.59
N GLU A 72 2.38 -0.35 -24.68
CA GLU A 72 1.74 0.97 -24.55
C GLU A 72 2.65 1.99 -23.84
N THR A 73 3.50 1.51 -22.92
CA THR A 73 4.37 2.37 -22.10
C THR A 73 5.82 2.32 -22.51
N LYS A 74 6.23 1.30 -23.26
CA LYS A 74 7.63 1.04 -23.61
C LYS A 74 8.29 2.25 -24.26
N ASP A 75 7.66 2.89 -25.23
CA ASP A 75 8.30 4.02 -25.93
C ASP A 75 8.50 5.22 -25.01
N ALA A 76 7.49 5.56 -24.21
CA ALA A 76 7.59 6.62 -23.20
C ALA A 76 8.65 6.28 -22.14
N PHE A 77 8.70 5.03 -21.69
CA PHE A 77 9.68 4.54 -20.73
C PHE A 77 11.11 4.56 -21.30
N MET A 78 11.32 4.17 -22.56
CA MET A 78 12.62 4.23 -23.23
C MET A 78 13.11 5.67 -23.42
N ASN A 79 12.22 6.59 -23.76
CA ASN A 79 12.53 8.03 -23.81
C ASN A 79 12.94 8.60 -22.45
N LEU A 80 12.46 7.99 -21.37
CA LEU A 80 12.75 8.42 -20.00
C LEU A 80 14.06 7.81 -19.49
N THR A 81 14.35 6.54 -19.78
CA THR A 81 15.63 5.89 -19.43
C THR A 81 16.83 6.55 -20.11
N THR A 82 16.68 7.02 -21.35
CA THR A 82 17.76 7.76 -22.05
C THR A 82 18.08 9.13 -21.42
N LYS A 83 17.15 9.70 -20.66
CA LYS A 83 17.31 11.00 -19.97
C LYS A 83 17.71 10.85 -18.50
N ASN A 84 17.68 9.63 -17.97
CA ASN A 84 17.84 9.39 -16.53
C ASN A 84 19.16 8.68 -16.21
N SER A 85 19.99 9.31 -15.38
CA SER A 85 21.28 8.78 -14.90
C SER A 85 21.26 8.35 -13.43
N GLY A 86 20.09 8.39 -12.78
CA GLY A 86 19.95 8.24 -11.32
C GLY A 86 19.74 6.82 -10.79
N GLY A 87 20.09 5.80 -11.56
CA GLY A 87 19.87 4.40 -11.17
C GLY A 87 18.38 4.02 -11.08
N LEU A 88 18.07 2.93 -10.35
CA LEU A 88 16.71 2.39 -10.25
C LEU A 88 15.73 3.38 -9.60
N GLN A 89 16.14 4.02 -8.50
CA GLN A 89 15.31 4.99 -7.77
C GLN A 89 15.09 6.27 -8.57
N GLY A 90 16.13 6.79 -9.23
CA GLY A 90 16.01 7.97 -10.09
C GLY A 90 15.10 7.71 -11.29
N LEU A 91 15.20 6.51 -11.87
CA LEU A 91 14.34 6.05 -12.95
C LEU A 91 12.88 5.95 -12.49
N MET A 92 12.61 5.34 -11.33
CA MET A 92 11.25 5.27 -10.79
C MET A 92 10.70 6.66 -10.46
N SER A 93 11.52 7.56 -9.91
CA SER A 93 11.11 8.94 -9.65
C SER A 93 10.64 9.65 -10.92
N SER A 94 11.33 9.40 -12.04
CA SER A 94 10.94 9.97 -13.33
C SER A 94 9.69 9.30 -13.89
N VAL A 95 9.54 7.99 -13.76
CA VAL A 95 8.29 7.27 -14.08
C VAL A 95 7.11 7.90 -13.34
N LEU A 96 7.27 8.17 -12.05
CA LEU A 96 6.24 8.81 -11.21
C LEU A 96 6.02 10.30 -11.53
N GLY A 97 6.90 10.91 -12.32
CA GLY A 97 6.76 12.27 -12.85
C GLY A 97 6.03 12.32 -14.21
N ASP A 98 5.96 11.21 -14.93
CA ASP A 98 5.22 11.09 -16.19
C ASP A 98 3.82 10.55 -15.92
N LYS A 99 2.78 11.28 -16.33
CA LYS A 99 1.38 10.92 -16.01
C LYS A 99 1.00 9.54 -16.55
N SER A 100 1.42 9.20 -17.78
CA SER A 100 1.06 7.95 -18.43
C SER A 100 1.78 6.76 -17.79
N LEU A 101 3.09 6.90 -17.54
CA LEU A 101 3.89 5.87 -16.88
C LEU A 101 3.49 5.68 -15.41
N THR A 102 3.16 6.77 -14.71
CA THR A 102 2.63 6.73 -13.35
C THR A 102 1.34 5.94 -13.29
N GLN A 103 0.40 6.23 -14.20
CA GLN A 103 -0.87 5.51 -14.22
C GLN A 103 -0.65 4.02 -14.49
N ALA A 104 0.18 3.68 -15.48
CA ALA A 104 0.50 2.28 -15.78
C ALA A 104 1.21 1.56 -14.62
N ALA A 105 2.09 2.26 -13.89
CA ALA A 105 2.73 1.72 -12.70
C ALA A 105 1.71 1.43 -11.58
N ILE A 106 0.81 2.38 -11.31
CA ILE A 106 -0.26 2.24 -10.32
C ILE A 106 -1.21 1.11 -10.73
N ASP A 107 -1.65 1.09 -11.99
CA ASP A 107 -2.50 0.05 -12.55
C ASP A 107 -1.88 -1.32 -12.40
N TYR A 108 -0.59 -1.45 -12.73
CA TYR A 108 0.14 -2.70 -12.57
C TYR A 108 0.16 -3.14 -11.11
N VAL A 109 0.60 -2.28 -10.18
CA VAL A 109 0.64 -2.65 -8.75
C VAL A 109 -0.76 -2.98 -8.23
N SER A 110 -1.78 -2.21 -8.59
CA SER A 110 -3.16 -2.37 -8.12
C SER A 110 -3.81 -3.66 -8.62
N LYS A 111 -3.49 -4.08 -9.85
CA LYS A 111 -4.00 -5.33 -10.46
C LYS A 111 -3.22 -6.57 -10.00
N ASN A 112 -2.10 -6.40 -9.30
CA ASN A 112 -1.30 -7.49 -8.76
C ASN A 112 -1.46 -7.55 -7.23
N PRO A 113 -2.30 -8.45 -6.68
CA PRO A 113 -2.63 -8.45 -5.25
C PRO A 113 -1.40 -8.61 -4.34
N ASP A 114 -0.39 -9.38 -4.76
CA ASP A 114 0.85 -9.55 -4.02
C ASP A 114 1.66 -8.24 -3.95
N LEU A 115 1.72 -7.50 -5.06
CA LEU A 115 2.43 -6.22 -5.14
C LEU A 115 1.67 -5.12 -4.41
N LEU A 116 0.35 -5.08 -4.54
CA LEU A 116 -0.51 -4.18 -3.79
C LEU A 116 -0.37 -4.42 -2.29
N GLN A 117 -0.44 -5.67 -1.84
CA GLN A 117 -0.26 -5.98 -0.42
C GLN A 117 1.12 -5.56 0.07
N LYS A 118 2.17 -5.82 -0.72
CA LYS A 118 3.53 -5.38 -0.39
C LYS A 118 3.62 -3.85 -0.32
N ALA A 119 3.03 -3.15 -1.28
CA ALA A 119 2.97 -1.69 -1.31
C ALA A 119 2.30 -1.12 -0.05
N LEU A 120 1.13 -1.65 0.31
CA LEU A 120 0.36 -1.22 1.47
C LEU A 120 1.09 -1.49 2.79
N LYS A 121 1.75 -2.65 2.93
CA LYS A 121 2.59 -2.98 4.08
C LYS A 121 3.74 -1.98 4.28
N LEU A 122 4.39 -1.57 3.18
CA LEU A 122 5.50 -0.61 3.21
C LEU A 122 5.10 0.80 3.67
N VAL A 123 3.81 1.15 3.54
CA VAL A 123 3.27 2.44 3.98
C VAL A 123 2.50 2.34 5.30
N GLY A 124 2.55 1.19 5.99
CA GLY A 124 2.00 1.02 7.33
C GLY A 124 0.51 0.68 7.38
N LEU A 125 0.02 -0.14 6.44
CA LEU A 125 -1.31 -0.76 6.50
C LEU A 125 -1.25 -2.27 6.79
#